data_AF-A0A8B8I564-F1
#
_entry.id   AF-A0A8B8I564-F1
#
_cell.length_a   1.000
_cell.length_b   1.000
_cell.length_c   1.000
_cell.angle_alpha   90.00
_cell.angle_beta   90.00
_cell.angle_gamma   90.00
#
_symmetry.space_group_name_H-M   'P 1'
#
loop_
_entity.id
_entity.type
_entity.pdbx_description
1 polymer ?
#
loop_
_entity_poly.entity_id
_entity_poly.type
_entity_poly.pdbx_seq_one_letter_code
_entity_poly.pdbx_strand_id
1 'polypeptide(L)'
;MSILFSAVAYKKKIYNKYASCDGNFEEILDEVLVKISERNNKMTYYHGRYLFHFILEDEYFYFCITDKLCQRSRAFLFLNEIKRRFPFKQADFTCILAEQMYRYNEDYNTVTIRKGEIDELNTIGVDSSEIILGEKILFVNNDNNLRYTTISNIEKEPEQIAISFKNSNLKIIILTIFIIAAISLIFVFNPPSFAFVIVVLILYPIIRKNLYK
;
A
#
# COMPACT_ATOMS: atom_id res chain seq x y z
N MET A 1 -13.72 3.47 12.95
CA MET A 1 -12.80 4.60 12.76
C MET A 1 -11.80 4.28 11.67
N SER A 2 -12.15 4.57 10.42
CA SER A 2 -11.29 4.26 9.29
C SER A 2 -11.63 5.15 8.09
N ILE A 3 -10.63 5.34 7.24
CA ILE A 3 -10.80 5.72 5.85
C ILE A 3 -11.33 4.48 5.13
N LEU A 4 -12.52 4.62 4.54
CA LEU A 4 -13.28 3.53 3.92
C LEU A 4 -13.04 3.48 2.42
N PHE A 5 -12.93 4.65 1.80
CA PHE A 5 -12.77 4.80 0.37
C PHE A 5 -11.87 6.00 0.07
N SER A 6 -11.06 5.89 -0.98
CA SER A 6 -10.33 7.02 -1.52
C SER A 6 -10.20 6.92 -3.03
N ALA A 7 -10.20 8.07 -3.69
CA ALA A 7 -10.03 8.17 -5.12
C ALA A 7 -9.27 9.43 -5.53
N VAL A 8 -8.67 9.34 -6.71
CA VAL A 8 -8.08 10.47 -7.42
C VAL A 8 -8.81 10.61 -8.76
N ALA A 9 -9.34 11.79 -9.01
CA ALA A 9 -9.96 12.17 -10.26
C ALA A 9 -9.24 13.38 -10.88
N TYR A 10 -9.31 13.50 -12.20
CA TYR A 10 -8.81 14.67 -12.93
C TYR A 10 -9.87 15.12 -13.91
N LYS A 11 -10.20 16.41 -13.90
CA LYS A 11 -11.31 16.99 -14.69
C LYS A 11 -12.62 16.19 -14.56
N LYS A 12 -12.98 15.84 -13.32
CA LYS A 12 -14.18 15.05 -12.97
C LYS A 12 -14.21 13.62 -13.51
N LYS A 13 -13.11 13.09 -14.05
CA LYS A 13 -12.98 11.68 -14.42
C LYS A 13 -12.15 10.95 -13.37
N ILE A 14 -12.68 9.86 -12.82
CA ILE A 14 -11.99 9.01 -11.86
C ILE A 14 -10.87 8.24 -12.57
N TYR A 15 -9.64 8.30 -12.04
CA TYR A 15 -8.48 7.57 -12.58
C TYR A 15 -8.10 6.39 -11.70
N ASN A 16 -8.02 6.61 -10.39
CA ASN A 16 -7.64 5.59 -9.43
C ASN A 16 -8.59 5.65 -8.25
N LYS A 17 -8.99 4.49 -7.74
CA LYS A 17 -9.91 4.36 -6.60
C LYS A 17 -9.55 3.11 -5.82
N TYR A 18 -9.76 3.16 -4.52
CA TYR A 18 -9.63 2.01 -3.64
C TYR A 18 -10.67 2.08 -2.52
N ALA A 19 -11.32 0.95 -2.24
CA ALA A 19 -12.27 0.79 -1.15
C ALA A 19 -11.77 -0.32 -0.23
N SER A 20 -11.88 -0.13 1.09
CA SER A 20 -11.58 -1.18 2.08
C SER A 20 -12.78 -2.06 2.41
N CYS A 21 -13.98 -1.64 2.00
CA CYS A 21 -15.23 -2.38 2.15
C CYS A 21 -16.12 -2.19 0.90
N ASP A 22 -17.16 -3.01 0.80
CA ASP A 22 -18.14 -2.91 -0.28
C ASP A 22 -19.15 -1.79 0.00
N GLY A 23 -19.51 -1.02 -1.02
CA GLY A 23 -20.47 0.07 -0.90
C GLY A 23 -20.65 0.83 -2.21
N ASN A 24 -21.64 1.73 -2.27
CA ASN A 24 -21.91 2.55 -3.47
C ASN A 24 -21.01 3.80 -3.56
N PHE A 25 -19.74 3.68 -3.17
CA PHE A 25 -18.82 4.81 -3.03
C PHE A 25 -18.54 5.54 -4.35
N GLU A 26 -18.43 4.81 -5.45
CA GLU A 26 -18.18 5.39 -6.77
C GLU A 26 -19.36 6.22 -7.26
N GLU A 27 -20.58 5.71 -7.11
CA GLU A 27 -21.79 6.46 -7.48
C GLU A 27 -21.96 7.75 -6.68
N ILE A 28 -21.52 7.75 -5.42
CA ILE A 28 -21.50 8.94 -4.56
C ILE A 28 -20.42 9.90 -5.04
N LEU A 29 -19.23 9.40 -5.36
CA LEU A 29 -18.14 10.22 -5.89
C LEU A 29 -18.50 10.90 -7.22
N ASP A 30 -19.13 10.19 -8.15
CA ASP A 30 -19.55 10.77 -9.44
C ASP A 30 -20.51 11.95 -9.22
N GLU A 31 -21.46 11.83 -8.30
CA GLU A 31 -22.39 12.91 -7.99
C GLU A 31 -21.69 14.10 -7.32
N VAL A 32 -20.76 13.82 -6.41
CA VAL A 32 -19.92 14.83 -5.76
C VAL A 32 -19.09 15.60 -6.80
N LEU A 33 -18.46 14.90 -7.76
CA LEU A 33 -17.66 15.51 -8.82
C LEU A 33 -18.48 16.42 -9.74
N VAL A 34 -19.73 16.05 -10.03
CA VAL A 34 -20.62 16.87 -10.87
C VAL A 34 -20.96 18.18 -10.18
N LYS A 35 -21.29 18.13 -8.89
CA LYS A 35 -21.92 19.24 -8.15
C LYS A 35 -20.94 20.15 -7.40
N ILE A 36 -19.71 19.70 -7.13
CA ILE A 36 -18.69 20.58 -6.52
C ILE A 36 -18.36 21.74 -7.46
N SER A 37 -18.41 22.96 -6.92
CA SER A 37 -17.93 24.17 -7.58
C SER A 37 -16.43 24.36 -7.33
N GLU A 38 -15.69 24.81 -8.34
CA GLU A 38 -14.24 25.10 -8.27
C GLU A 38 -13.85 26.24 -7.30
N ARG A 39 -14.83 26.88 -6.65
CA ARG A 39 -14.57 27.98 -5.70
C ARG A 39 -13.91 27.53 -4.40
N ASN A 40 -14.12 26.30 -3.98
CA ASN A 40 -13.63 25.79 -2.69
C ASN A 40 -12.63 24.65 -2.92
N ASN A 41 -11.37 24.90 -2.55
CA ASN A 41 -10.27 23.96 -2.84
C ASN A 41 -10.11 22.87 -1.79
N LYS A 42 -10.63 23.05 -0.56
CA LYS A 42 -10.56 22.06 0.52
C LYS A 42 -11.83 22.11 1.35
N MET A 43 -12.56 21.00 1.43
CA MET A 43 -13.81 20.97 2.19
C MET A 43 -14.10 19.60 2.81
N THR A 44 -14.87 19.62 3.89
CA THR A 44 -15.47 18.44 4.53
C THR A 44 -16.98 18.52 4.45
N TYR A 45 -17.63 17.47 3.95
CA TYR A 45 -19.08 17.33 3.97
C TYR A 45 -19.54 16.28 4.96
N TYR A 46 -20.54 16.61 5.78
CA TYR A 46 -21.21 15.64 6.64
C TYR A 46 -22.29 14.88 5.88
N HIS A 47 -22.28 13.54 5.93
CA HIS A 47 -23.30 12.69 5.32
C HIS A 47 -23.71 11.56 6.26
N GLY A 48 -24.73 11.81 7.09
CA GLY A 48 -25.21 10.84 8.07
C GLY A 48 -24.11 10.42 9.06
N ARG A 49 -23.66 9.16 8.93
CA ARG A 49 -22.60 8.56 9.78
C ARG A 49 -21.19 8.69 9.19
N TYR A 50 -21.08 9.28 8.00
CA TYR A 50 -19.82 9.39 7.26
C TYR A 50 -19.46 10.84 6.98
N LEU A 51 -18.20 11.04 6.64
CA LEU A 51 -17.64 12.33 6.23
C LEU A 51 -16.98 12.18 4.88
N PHE A 52 -17.17 13.17 4.02
CA PHE A 52 -16.46 13.30 2.75
C PHE A 52 -15.43 14.39 2.87
N HIS A 53 -14.19 14.09 2.50
CA HIS A 53 -13.12 15.07 2.49
C HIS A 53 -12.55 15.14 1.09
N PHE A 54 -12.28 16.35 0.62
CA PHE A 54 -11.59 16.52 -0.65
C PHE A 54 -10.63 17.69 -0.66
N ILE A 55 -9.65 17.57 -1.56
CA ILE A 55 -8.74 18.63 -1.99
C ILE A 55 -8.86 18.73 -3.50
N LEU A 56 -9.19 19.93 -4.00
CA LEU A 56 -9.20 20.30 -5.40
C LEU A 56 -8.01 21.24 -5.67
N GLU A 57 -7.08 20.82 -6.51
CA GLU A 57 -5.88 21.57 -6.86
C GLU A 57 -5.43 21.19 -8.28
N ASP A 58 -5.12 22.18 -9.14
CA ASP A 58 -4.68 21.96 -10.52
C ASP A 58 -5.57 21.00 -11.34
N GLU A 59 -6.91 21.09 -11.18
CA GLU A 59 -7.91 20.19 -11.78
C GLU A 59 -7.88 18.73 -11.25
N TYR A 60 -7.00 18.43 -10.29
CA TYR A 60 -6.97 17.17 -9.57
C TYR A 60 -7.89 17.22 -8.36
N PHE A 61 -8.68 16.17 -8.22
CA PHE A 61 -9.61 15.97 -7.13
C PHE A 61 -9.16 14.76 -6.32
N TYR A 62 -8.64 15.02 -5.13
CA TYR A 62 -8.23 14.01 -4.16
C TYR A 62 -9.36 13.86 -3.14
N PHE A 63 -9.91 12.65 -3.03
CA PHE A 63 -11.12 12.39 -2.27
C PHE A 63 -10.97 11.23 -1.30
N CYS A 64 -11.60 11.33 -0.14
CA CYS A 64 -11.81 10.18 0.73
C CYS A 64 -13.13 10.24 1.51
N ILE A 65 -13.62 9.05 1.84
CA ILE A 65 -14.78 8.83 2.71
C ILE A 65 -14.29 8.22 4.00
N THR A 66 -14.74 8.78 5.12
CA THR A 66 -14.38 8.30 6.46
C THR A 66 -15.62 8.12 7.32
N ASP A 67 -15.50 7.30 8.35
CA ASP A 67 -16.43 7.27 9.48
C ASP A 67 -16.41 8.64 10.21
N LYS A 68 -17.55 9.10 10.72
CA LYS A 68 -17.68 10.33 11.53
C LYS A 68 -16.72 10.41 12.72
N LEU A 69 -16.27 9.26 13.23
CA LEU A 69 -15.29 9.20 14.31
C LEU A 69 -13.86 9.51 13.85
N CYS A 70 -13.57 9.48 12.54
CA CYS A 70 -12.26 9.84 12.01
C CYS A 70 -11.96 11.34 12.22
N GLN A 71 -10.76 11.65 12.73
CA GLN A 71 -10.35 13.03 12.88
C GLN A 71 -10.13 13.67 11.50
N ARG A 72 -10.73 14.85 11.27
CA ARG A 72 -10.56 15.61 10.02
C ARG A 72 -9.10 15.85 9.68
N SER A 73 -8.28 16.20 10.67
CA SER A 73 -6.83 16.38 10.52
C SER A 73 -6.16 15.19 9.84
N ARG A 74 -6.50 13.99 10.28
CA ARG A 74 -5.97 12.73 9.75
C ARG A 74 -6.39 12.49 8.30
N ALA A 75 -7.66 12.74 7.97
CA ALA A 75 -8.16 12.62 6.60
C ALA A 75 -7.41 13.54 5.64
N PHE A 76 -7.17 14.81 6.01
CA PHE A 76 -6.44 15.74 5.16
C PHE A 76 -4.93 15.47 5.10
N LEU A 77 -4.33 14.95 6.17
CA LEU A 77 -2.94 14.48 6.11
C LEU A 77 -2.79 13.30 5.15
N PHE A 78 -3.74 12.38 5.18
CA PHE A 78 -3.81 11.30 4.19
C PHE A 78 -3.95 11.86 2.77
N LEU A 79 -4.89 12.78 2.52
CA LEU A 79 -5.08 13.38 1.20
C LEU A 79 -3.84 14.14 0.71
N ASN A 80 -3.15 14.85 1.60
CA ASN A 80 -1.89 15.53 1.26
C ASN A 80 -0.77 14.54 0.91
N GLU A 81 -0.68 13.40 1.62
CA GLU A 81 0.29 12.35 1.29
C GLU A 81 -0.04 11.69 -0.05
N ILE A 82 -1.32 11.44 -0.33
CA ILE A 82 -1.77 10.97 -1.64
C ILE A 82 -1.39 11.95 -2.73
N LYS A 83 -1.71 13.23 -2.56
CA LYS A 83 -1.33 14.30 -3.49
C LYS A 83 0.18 14.33 -3.74
N ARG A 84 0.98 14.26 -2.67
CA ARG A 84 2.45 14.28 -2.75
C ARG A 84 3.01 13.09 -3.51
N ARG A 85 2.40 11.91 -3.34
CA ARG A 85 2.84 10.67 -3.99
C ARG A 85 2.29 10.49 -5.40
N PHE A 86 1.18 11.13 -5.74
CA PHE A 86 0.50 10.94 -7.02
C PHE A 86 1.37 11.47 -8.17
N PRO A 87 1.96 10.58 -8.98
CA PRO A 87 2.70 11.03 -10.15
C PRO A 87 1.70 11.32 -11.27
N PHE A 88 1.82 12.48 -11.91
CA PHE A 88 0.95 12.96 -12.99
C PHE A 88 0.80 12.02 -14.22
N LYS A 89 1.48 10.85 -14.25
CA LYS A 89 1.60 9.96 -15.42
C LYS A 89 1.43 8.46 -15.17
N GLN A 90 1.17 7.99 -13.94
CA GLN A 90 1.12 6.55 -13.66
C GLN A 90 -0.32 6.01 -13.68
N ALA A 91 -0.51 4.91 -14.42
CA ALA A 91 -1.82 4.29 -14.61
C ALA A 91 -2.30 3.46 -13.41
N ASP A 92 -1.40 3.05 -12.51
CA ASP A 92 -1.73 2.24 -11.34
C ASP A 92 -1.22 2.91 -10.07
N PHE A 93 -2.13 3.63 -9.42
CA PHE A 93 -1.95 4.26 -8.11
C PHE A 93 -2.81 3.59 -7.03
N THR A 94 -3.62 2.59 -7.41
CA THR A 94 -4.52 1.86 -6.51
C THR A 94 -3.76 1.15 -5.39
N CYS A 95 -2.59 0.57 -5.68
CA CYS A 95 -1.75 -0.06 -4.66
C CYS A 95 -1.26 0.94 -3.60
N ILE A 96 -0.90 2.16 -4.03
CA ILE A 96 -0.45 3.22 -3.12
C ILE A 96 -1.62 3.73 -2.28
N LEU A 97 -2.81 3.90 -2.87
CA LEU A 97 -4.03 4.23 -2.12
C LEU A 97 -4.30 3.20 -1.03
N ALA A 98 -4.24 1.91 -1.36
CA ALA A 98 -4.44 0.82 -0.42
C ALA A 98 -3.42 0.84 0.73
N GLU A 99 -2.14 0.97 0.40
CA GLU A 99 -1.04 1.02 1.38
C GLU A 99 -1.20 2.22 2.33
N GLN A 100 -1.47 3.42 1.79
CA GLN A 100 -1.63 4.61 2.62
C GLN A 100 -2.92 4.54 3.44
N MET A 101 -4.03 4.02 2.90
CA MET A 101 -5.25 3.83 3.68
C MET A 101 -5.03 2.86 4.83
N TYR A 102 -4.31 1.75 4.62
CA TYR A 102 -3.93 0.82 5.70
C TYR A 102 -3.13 1.55 6.80
N ARG A 103 -2.06 2.25 6.40
CA ARG A 103 -1.21 2.98 7.35
C ARG A 103 -1.97 4.03 8.14
N TYR A 104 -2.79 4.84 7.47
CA TYR A 104 -3.61 5.86 8.12
C TYR A 104 -4.87 5.28 8.80
N ASN A 105 -5.10 3.97 8.80
CA ASN A 105 -6.13 3.35 9.64
C ASN A 105 -5.54 2.72 10.90
N GLU A 106 -4.34 2.14 10.84
CA GLU A 106 -3.70 1.48 11.99
C GLU A 106 -2.96 2.46 12.93
N ASP A 107 -2.19 3.41 12.37
CA ASP A 107 -1.19 4.16 13.13
C ASP A 107 -1.74 5.48 13.70
N TYR A 108 -2.38 5.45 14.88
CA TYR A 108 -2.91 6.68 15.52
C TYR A 108 -1.83 7.58 16.13
N ASN A 109 -0.75 7.01 16.65
CA ASN A 109 0.22 7.72 17.49
C ASN A 109 1.48 8.21 16.74
N THR A 110 1.74 7.76 15.52
CA THR A 110 3.00 8.01 14.79
C THR A 110 2.90 9.07 13.71
N VAL A 111 1.68 9.47 13.31
CA VAL A 111 1.48 10.54 12.32
C VAL A 111 1.81 11.88 12.99
N THR A 112 3.08 12.27 12.90
CA THR A 112 3.59 13.51 13.47
C THR A 112 3.10 14.67 12.61
N ILE A 113 2.04 15.33 13.05
CA ILE A 113 1.48 16.50 12.35
C ILE A 113 2.47 17.66 12.50
N ARG A 114 3.03 18.16 11.40
CA ARG A 114 3.89 19.34 11.47
C ARG A 114 3.03 20.56 11.77
N LYS A 115 3.51 21.49 12.62
CA LYS A 115 2.73 22.67 13.05
C LYS A 115 2.12 23.47 11.88
N GLY A 116 2.82 23.60 10.75
CA GLY A 116 2.29 24.29 9.56
C GLY A 116 1.14 23.56 8.86
N GLU A 117 1.07 22.22 8.96
CA GLU A 117 -0.06 21.46 8.42
C GLU A 117 -1.31 21.65 9.28
N ILE A 118 -1.17 21.95 10.57
CA ILE A 118 -2.30 22.18 11.49
C ILE A 118 -3.04 23.48 11.15
N ASP A 119 -2.30 24.55 10.85
CA ASP A 119 -2.89 25.85 10.52
C ASP A 119 -3.67 25.80 9.19
N GLU A 120 -3.19 24.99 8.23
CA GLU A 120 -3.95 24.71 7.01
C GLU A 120 -5.27 23.99 7.28
N LEU A 121 -5.36 23.14 8.32
CA LEU A 121 -6.59 22.41 8.63
C LEU A 121 -7.70 23.32 9.16
N ASN A 122 -7.34 24.39 9.85
CA ASN A 122 -8.30 25.34 10.43
C ASN A 122 -8.99 26.21 9.37
N THR A 123 -8.42 26.31 8.17
CA THR A 123 -9.01 27.06 7.04
C THR A 123 -9.93 26.20 6.16
N ILE A 124 -10.07 24.90 6.48
CA ILE A 124 -10.86 23.96 5.68
C ILE A 124 -12.35 24.16 5.93
N GLY A 125 -13.07 24.47 4.86
CA GLY A 125 -14.53 24.64 4.87
C GLY A 125 -15.27 23.38 5.31
N VAL A 126 -16.42 23.58 5.94
CA VAL A 126 -17.26 22.53 6.48
C VAL A 126 -18.69 22.79 6.06
N ASP A 127 -19.37 21.78 5.53
CA ASP A 127 -20.76 21.92 5.11
C ASP A 127 -21.52 20.59 5.17
N SER A 128 -22.82 20.63 4.94
CA SER A 128 -23.65 19.43 4.80
C SER A 128 -23.53 18.88 3.37
N SER A 129 -23.42 17.56 3.26
CA SER A 129 -23.47 16.90 1.96
C SER A 129 -24.86 16.94 1.32
N GLU A 130 -25.92 17.30 2.06
CA GLU A 130 -27.29 17.39 1.52
C GLU A 130 -27.40 18.40 0.37
N ILE A 131 -26.57 19.45 0.38
CA ILE A 131 -26.48 20.42 -0.72
C ILE A 131 -25.98 19.74 -2.01
N ILE A 132 -25.14 18.72 -1.85
CA ILE A 132 -24.53 17.99 -2.95
C ILE A 132 -25.35 16.75 -3.28
N LEU A 133 -25.53 15.81 -2.37
CA LEU A 133 -26.18 14.53 -2.66
C LEU A 133 -27.70 14.57 -2.55
N GLY A 134 -28.28 15.67 -2.04
CA GLY A 134 -29.71 15.74 -1.76
C GLY A 134 -30.12 14.62 -0.80
N GLU A 135 -30.91 13.68 -1.31
CA GLU A 135 -31.46 12.52 -0.59
C GLU A 135 -30.70 11.20 -0.83
N LYS A 136 -29.67 11.18 -1.69
CA LYS A 136 -28.99 9.92 -2.03
C LYS A 136 -28.26 9.34 -0.83
N ILE A 137 -28.56 8.10 -0.50
CA ILE A 137 -28.03 7.41 0.69
C ILE A 137 -26.69 6.74 0.33
N LEU A 138 -25.68 6.99 1.16
CA LEU A 138 -24.45 6.20 1.18
C LEU A 138 -24.70 4.87 1.90
N PHE A 139 -24.55 3.76 1.16
CA PHE A 139 -24.61 2.40 1.64
C PHE A 139 -23.21 1.82 1.78
N VAL A 140 -22.92 1.27 2.96
CA VAL A 140 -21.70 0.53 3.24
C VAL A 140 -22.09 -0.83 3.77
N ASN A 141 -21.61 -1.88 3.12
CA ASN A 141 -21.82 -3.26 3.51
C ASN A 141 -20.67 -3.71 4.41
N ASN A 142 -21.00 -4.26 5.58
CA ASN A 142 -20.07 -4.89 6.53
C ASN A 142 -18.89 -4.01 6.99
N ASP A 143 -19.18 -2.91 7.69
CA ASP A 143 -18.18 -2.07 8.38
C ASP A 143 -17.26 -2.86 9.34
N ASN A 144 -17.71 -4.03 9.81
CA ASN A 144 -17.04 -4.86 10.82
C ASN A 144 -16.09 -5.93 10.24
N ASN A 145 -16.09 -6.16 8.92
CA ASN A 145 -15.19 -7.14 8.27
C ASN A 145 -14.05 -6.43 7.55
N LEU A 146 -13.23 -5.67 8.30
CA LEU A 146 -11.93 -5.15 7.82
C LEU A 146 -10.91 -6.30 7.64
N ARG A 147 -11.31 -7.39 6.99
CA ARG A 147 -10.39 -8.34 6.38
C ARG A 147 -9.93 -7.70 5.08
N TYR A 148 -8.77 -7.06 5.15
CA TYR A 148 -7.97 -6.60 4.02
C TYR A 148 -7.80 -7.76 3.02
N THR A 149 -8.76 -7.90 2.13
CA THR A 149 -8.70 -8.80 0.99
C THR A 149 -8.46 -7.90 -0.19
N THR A 150 -7.29 -8.06 -0.80
CA THR A 150 -6.77 -7.28 -1.92
C THR A 150 -7.50 -7.62 -3.21
N ILE A 151 -8.83 -7.62 -3.18
CA ILE A 151 -9.66 -7.99 -4.32
C ILE A 151 -10.29 -6.70 -4.83
N SER A 152 -9.54 -6.01 -5.68
CA SER A 152 -10.15 -5.05 -6.59
C SER A 152 -11.15 -5.82 -7.46
N ASN A 153 -12.43 -5.51 -7.33
CA ASN A 153 -13.46 -5.88 -8.30
C ASN A 153 -13.11 -5.21 -9.64
N ILE A 154 -12.21 -5.86 -10.38
CA ILE A 154 -11.95 -5.65 -11.79
C ILE A 154 -12.75 -6.73 -12.48
N GLU A 155 -13.87 -6.33 -13.06
CA GLU A 155 -14.65 -7.14 -13.98
C GLU A 155 -13.79 -7.37 -15.24
N LYS A 156 -12.93 -8.39 -15.19
CA LYS A 156 -12.34 -9.05 -16.35
C LYS A 156 -12.26 -10.53 -16.03
N GLU A 157 -12.76 -11.33 -16.97
CA GLU A 157 -12.65 -12.79 -16.97
C GLU A 157 -11.26 -13.25 -16.48
N PRO A 158 -11.17 -14.32 -15.67
CA PRO A 158 -9.90 -14.88 -15.28
C PRO A 158 -9.29 -15.60 -16.49
N GLU A 159 -8.60 -14.87 -17.36
CA GLU A 159 -7.51 -15.49 -18.09
C GLU A 159 -6.55 -16.06 -17.05
N GLN A 160 -6.29 -17.36 -17.13
CA GLN A 160 -5.32 -18.03 -16.29
C GLN A 160 -3.96 -17.39 -16.56
N ILE A 161 -3.57 -16.44 -15.71
CA ILE A 161 -2.23 -15.88 -15.71
C ILE A 161 -1.32 -17.00 -15.21
N ALA A 162 -0.87 -17.82 -16.15
CA ALA A 162 0.36 -18.57 -15.99
C ALA A 162 1.42 -17.55 -15.62
N ILE A 163 1.88 -17.62 -14.37
CA ILE A 163 2.90 -16.72 -13.85
C ILE A 163 4.19 -17.07 -14.58
N SER A 164 4.37 -16.51 -15.77
CA SER A 164 5.68 -16.44 -16.40
C SER A 164 6.47 -15.42 -15.59
N PHE A 165 7.04 -15.88 -14.49
CA PHE A 165 8.20 -15.25 -13.88
C PHE A 165 9.31 -15.27 -14.93
N LYS A 166 9.33 -14.24 -15.79
CA LYS A 166 10.50 -13.88 -16.57
C LYS A 166 11.52 -13.28 -15.61
N ASN A 167 12.06 -14.15 -14.77
CA ASN A 167 13.06 -13.82 -13.78
C ASN A 167 14.39 -14.30 -14.33
N SER A 168 15.01 -13.47 -15.19
CA SER A 168 16.35 -13.73 -15.74
C SER A 168 17.38 -13.95 -14.64
N ASN A 169 17.12 -13.43 -13.43
CA ASN A 169 18.07 -13.42 -12.34
C ASN A 169 17.94 -14.67 -11.43
N LEU A 170 16.76 -15.30 -11.35
CA LEU A 170 16.60 -16.56 -10.60
C LEU A 170 17.36 -17.72 -11.25
N LYS A 171 17.35 -17.80 -12.58
CA LYS A 171 18.13 -18.82 -13.31
C LYS A 171 19.63 -18.68 -13.06
N ILE A 172 20.13 -17.45 -12.96
CA ILE A 172 21.53 -17.15 -12.66
C ILE A 172 21.86 -17.52 -11.21
N ILE A 173 21.00 -17.20 -10.23
CA ILE A 173 21.23 -17.54 -8.81
C ILE A 173 21.27 -19.06 -8.60
N ILE A 174 20.36 -19.82 -9.21
CA ILE A 174 20.32 -21.29 -9.11
C ILE A 174 21.58 -21.91 -9.73
N LEU A 175 22.03 -21.39 -10.88
CA LEU A 175 23.26 -21.87 -11.54
C LEU A 175 24.50 -21.63 -10.66
N THR A 176 24.60 -20.47 -10.01
CA THR A 176 25.71 -20.14 -9.11
C THR A 176 25.77 -21.08 -7.91
N ILE A 177 24.63 -21.40 -7.29
CA ILE A 177 24.56 -22.34 -6.16
C ILE A 177 24.99 -23.75 -6.60
N PHE A 178 24.57 -24.18 -7.80
CA PHE A 178 24.94 -25.50 -8.33
C PHE A 178 26.45 -25.62 -8.60
N ILE A 179 27.09 -24.56 -9.13
CA ILE A 179 28.54 -24.54 -9.36
C ILE A 179 29.32 -24.64 -8.04
N ILE A 180 28.88 -23.92 -7.00
CA ILE A 180 29.52 -23.98 -5.67
C ILE A 180 29.42 -25.39 -5.08
N ALA A 181 28.27 -26.04 -5.21
CA ALA A 181 28.07 -27.41 -4.76
C ALA A 181 28.91 -28.43 -5.55
N ALA A 182 29.09 -28.23 -6.86
CA ALA A 182 29.94 -29.10 -7.67
C ALA A 182 31.43 -28.96 -7.29
N ILE A 183 31.90 -27.75 -7.02
CA ILE A 183 33.28 -27.49 -6.58
C ILE A 183 33.55 -28.13 -5.22
N SER A 184 32.61 -28.02 -4.27
CA SER A 184 32.78 -28.65 -2.95
C SER A 184 32.83 -30.17 -3.04
N LEU A 185 32.02 -30.77 -3.93
CA LEU A 185 32.05 -32.22 -4.18
C LEU A 185 33.40 -32.64 -4.76
N ILE A 186 33.91 -31.94 -5.78
CA ILE A 186 35.22 -32.24 -6.38
C ILE A 186 36.34 -32.12 -5.32
N PHE A 187 36.27 -31.15 -4.42
CA PHE A 187 37.27 -30.99 -3.36
C PHE A 187 37.25 -32.14 -2.34
N VAL A 188 36.08 -32.72 -2.06
CA VAL A 188 35.92 -33.88 -1.17
C VAL A 188 36.38 -35.18 -1.86
N PHE A 189 36.11 -35.33 -3.16
CA PHE A 189 36.47 -36.54 -3.90
C PHE A 189 37.85 -36.52 -4.53
N ASN A 190 38.55 -35.38 -4.56
CA ASN A 190 39.91 -35.34 -5.07
C ASN A 190 40.83 -36.11 -4.10
N PRO A 191 41.57 -37.13 -4.57
CA PRO A 191 42.43 -37.98 -3.73
C PRO A 191 43.42 -37.23 -2.79
N PRO A 192 44.00 -36.07 -3.17
CA PRO A 192 44.99 -35.42 -2.31
C PRO A 192 44.40 -34.80 -1.03
N SER A 193 43.11 -34.42 -1.01
CA SER A 193 42.48 -33.85 0.21
C SER A 193 42.16 -34.94 1.22
N PHE A 194 41.72 -36.12 0.76
CA PHE A 194 41.49 -37.29 1.60
C PHE A 194 42.78 -37.83 2.22
N ALA A 195 43.87 -37.85 1.43
CA ALA A 195 45.20 -38.23 1.92
C ALA A 195 45.70 -37.28 3.02
N PHE A 196 45.50 -35.97 2.85
CA PHE A 196 45.93 -34.99 3.85
C PHE A 196 45.16 -35.11 5.17
N VAL A 197 43.85 -35.35 5.12
CA VAL A 197 43.02 -35.55 6.31
C VAL A 197 43.40 -36.84 7.05
N ILE A 198 43.68 -37.93 6.33
CA ILE A 198 44.16 -39.18 6.92
C ILE A 198 45.54 -39.00 7.56
N VAL A 199 46.48 -38.30 6.89
CA VAL A 199 47.82 -38.03 7.45
C VAL A 199 47.73 -37.18 8.72
N VAL A 200 46.88 -36.16 8.75
CA VAL A 200 46.66 -35.34 9.96
C VAL A 200 46.06 -36.18 11.10
N LEU A 201 45.10 -37.05 10.82
CA LEU A 201 44.51 -37.95 11.83
C LEU A 201 45.51 -38.98 12.37
N ILE A 202 46.46 -39.46 11.55
CA ILE A 202 47.50 -40.39 11.99
C ILE A 202 48.63 -39.68 12.76
N LEU A 203 49.01 -38.46 12.36
CA LEU A 203 50.06 -37.70 13.05
C LEU A 203 49.59 -37.11 14.38
N TYR A 204 48.30 -36.78 14.51
CA TYR A 204 47.72 -36.20 15.73
C TYR A 204 47.99 -37.03 17.01
N PRO A 205 47.76 -38.36 17.06
CA PRO A 205 48.07 -39.17 18.24
C PRO A 205 49.58 -39.32 18.50
N ILE A 206 50.43 -39.27 17.47
CA ILE A 206 51.89 -39.40 17.61
C ILE A 206 52.48 -38.14 18.26
N ILE A 207 52.06 -36.96 17.80
CA ILE A 207 52.47 -35.67 18.37
C ILE A 207 51.95 -35.55 19.80
N ARG A 208 50.70 -35.96 20.06
CA ARG A 208 50.12 -35.96 21.40
C ARG A 208 50.87 -36.87 22.38
N LYS A 209 51.39 -38.01 21.93
CA LYS A 209 52.14 -38.95 22.79
C LYS A 209 53.56 -38.46 23.14
N ASN A 210 54.17 -37.64 22.27
CA ASN A 210 55.49 -37.04 22.51
C ASN A 210 55.46 -35.79 23.41
N LEU A 211 54.29 -35.18 23.62
CA LEU A 211 54.11 -34.01 24.49
C LEU A 211 53.87 -34.35 25.98
N TYR A 212 53.67 -35.64 26.31
CA TYR A 212 53.38 -36.12 27.67
C TYR A 212 54.42 -37.10 28.22
N LYS A 213 55.65 -37.06 27.69
CA LYS A 213 56.80 -37.82 28.20
C LYS A 213 57.96 -36.88 28.47
#